data_AF-A0A194PL11-F1
#
_entry.id   AF-A0A194PL11-F1
#
_cell.length_a   1.000
_cell.length_b   1.000
_cell.length_c   1.000
_cell.angle_alpha   90.00
_cell.angle_beta   90.00
_cell.angle_gamma   90.00
#
_symmetry.space_group_name_H-M   'P 1'
#
loop_
_entity.id
_entity.type
_entity.pdbx_description
1 polymer ?
#
loop_
_entity_poly.entity_id
_entity_poly.type
_entity_poly.pdbx_seq_one_letter_code
_entity_poly.pdbx_strand_id
1 'polypeptide(L)'
;MIRRSVTRLLSPAEVAANIVSAVPYLPTILTANRVNADILYLKQFTHVRNGYSCVPIALSEGLDIRLGTSVTDIEYGGPGVTVKAVSQRTPNQPQTFKGDVVLCTLPLGVLKVAVANNGQNQQNFVKFDPPLPDWKIAAIKRLGYGNLNKVVLCFERTFWDPSANLFGHVGTTTASRGELFLFWNLYSAPVLLALVAGEAAAVMENVTDDVIVGRCIAVLKSIFGHAAVPQPKECVVTRWRADPFARGSYSFVAVGSSGTDYDLLAAPVPGAPGDNRLFFAGEHTMRNYPATVHGAFLSGLREAGRLADLLLPHVPIPSHVS
;
A
#
# COMPACT_ATOMS: atom_id res chain seq x y z
N MET A 1 -21.12 26.08 -11.45
CA MET A 1 -22.28 25.22 -11.75
C MET A 1 -21.88 23.78 -11.42
N ILE A 2 -22.10 23.34 -10.18
CA ILE A 2 -21.66 22.03 -9.67
C ILE A 2 -22.59 20.97 -10.25
N ARG A 3 -22.11 20.19 -11.24
CA ARG A 3 -22.84 19.00 -11.71
C ARG A 3 -22.88 18.00 -10.55
N ARG A 4 -24.09 17.63 -10.12
CA ARG A 4 -24.32 16.49 -9.23
C ARG A 4 -23.75 15.24 -9.90
N SER A 5 -22.63 14.74 -9.39
CA SER A 5 -22.11 13.43 -9.78
C SER A 5 -23.08 12.39 -9.27
N VAL A 6 -23.82 11.75 -10.17
CA VAL A 6 -24.63 10.58 -9.86
C VAL A 6 -23.65 9.46 -9.53
N THR A 7 -23.52 9.10 -8.24
CA THR A 7 -22.70 7.97 -7.80
C THR A 7 -23.28 6.70 -8.41
N ARG A 8 -22.72 6.26 -9.54
CA ARG A 8 -23.07 4.98 -10.16
C ARG A 8 -22.72 3.87 -9.18
N LEU A 9 -23.68 2.99 -8.88
CA LEU A 9 -23.44 1.77 -8.12
C LEU A 9 -22.48 0.88 -8.92
N LEU A 10 -21.37 0.49 -8.30
CA LEU A 10 -20.41 -0.41 -8.91
C LEU A 10 -21.03 -1.80 -9.07
N SER A 11 -20.86 -2.40 -10.25
CA SER A 11 -21.13 -3.82 -10.44
C SER A 11 -20.19 -4.67 -9.58
N PRO A 12 -20.54 -5.93 -9.28
CA PRO A 12 -19.66 -6.81 -8.50
C PRO A 12 -18.26 -6.99 -9.12
N ALA A 13 -18.14 -6.98 -10.44
CA ALA A 13 -16.85 -7.03 -11.14
C ALA A 13 -16.02 -5.74 -10.95
N GLU A 14 -16.66 -4.57 -10.99
CA GLU A 14 -15.98 -3.29 -10.70
C GLU A 14 -15.59 -3.19 -9.22
N VAL A 15 -16.40 -3.72 -8.30
CA VAL A 15 -16.04 -3.82 -6.87
C VAL A 15 -14.81 -4.71 -6.69
N ALA A 16 -14.75 -5.87 -7.34
CA ALA A 16 -13.61 -6.76 -7.28
C ALA A 16 -12.32 -6.07 -7.78
N ALA A 17 -12.36 -5.43 -8.95
CA ALA A 17 -11.22 -4.67 -9.48
C ALA A 17 -10.79 -3.50 -8.57
N ASN A 18 -11.75 -2.83 -7.91
CA ASN A 18 -11.48 -1.74 -6.97
C ASN A 18 -10.90 -2.22 -5.63
N ILE A 19 -11.20 -3.45 -5.19
CA ILE A 19 -10.63 -4.03 -3.98
C ILE A 19 -9.20 -4.51 -4.22
N VAL A 20 -8.90 -5.05 -5.41
CA VAL A 20 -7.54 -5.46 -5.81
C VAL A 20 -6.62 -4.26 -5.98
N SER A 21 -7.14 -3.17 -6.57
CA SER A 21 -6.39 -1.91 -6.77
C SER A 21 -6.30 -1.04 -5.52
N ALA A 22 -7.07 -1.35 -4.48
CA ALA A 22 -6.88 -0.73 -3.17
C ALA A 22 -5.59 -1.28 -2.55
N VAL A 23 -4.67 -0.36 -2.27
CA VAL A 23 -3.43 -0.55 -1.50
C VAL A 23 -3.67 -1.54 -0.33
N PRO A 24 -2.70 -2.37 0.09
CA PRO A 24 -2.85 -3.37 1.16
C PRO A 24 -3.45 -2.87 2.49
N TYR A 25 -3.58 -1.56 2.66
CA TYR A 25 -4.24 -0.93 3.79
C TYR A 25 -5.74 -1.29 3.89
N LEU A 26 -6.25 -1.21 5.12
CA LEU A 26 -7.68 -1.16 5.35
C LEU A 26 -8.21 0.09 4.61
N PRO A 27 -9.36 0.02 3.93
CA PRO A 27 -9.92 1.15 3.18
C PRO A 27 -10.55 2.17 4.15
N THR A 28 -9.72 2.70 5.04
CA THR A 28 -10.13 3.47 6.19
C THR A 28 -9.56 4.88 6.09
N ILE A 29 -10.45 5.87 6.03
CA ILE A 29 -10.10 7.28 6.15
C ILE A 29 -10.46 7.73 7.57
N LEU A 30 -9.49 8.33 8.27
CA LEU A 30 -9.74 9.12 9.47
C LEU A 30 -10.19 10.51 9.01
N THR A 31 -11.49 10.81 9.11
CA THR A 31 -12.00 12.17 8.89
C THR A 31 -12.00 12.94 10.20
N ALA A 32 -11.23 14.02 10.28
CA ALA A 32 -11.32 15.00 11.36
C ALA A 32 -12.10 16.22 10.87
N ASN A 33 -13.26 16.51 11.49
CA ASN A 33 -13.94 17.80 11.33
C ASN A 33 -13.71 18.62 12.61
N ARG A 34 -13.14 19.83 12.47
CA ARG A 34 -13.05 20.80 13.57
C ARG A 34 -14.46 21.27 13.95
N VAL A 35 -14.87 21.02 15.19
CA VAL A 35 -16.00 21.73 15.81
C VAL A 35 -15.57 22.05 17.25
N ASN A 36 -15.13 23.30 17.47
CA ASN A 36 -14.60 23.91 18.70
C ASN A 36 -13.18 23.54 19.17
N ALA A 37 -12.55 24.53 19.79
CA ALA A 37 -11.11 24.69 19.97
C ALA A 37 -10.45 23.73 20.98
N ASP A 38 -11.20 22.97 21.79
CA ASP A 38 -10.61 22.35 22.98
C ASP A 38 -10.79 20.84 23.13
N ILE A 39 -11.47 20.12 22.21
CA ILE A 39 -11.56 18.65 22.25
C ILE A 39 -11.61 18.05 20.83
N LEU A 40 -10.56 17.32 20.43
CA LEU A 40 -10.55 16.50 19.20
C LEU A 40 -11.22 15.15 19.48
N TYR A 41 -12.53 15.04 19.22
CA TYR A 41 -13.19 13.74 19.10
C TYR A 41 -12.85 13.12 17.73
N LEU A 42 -11.98 12.11 17.71
CA LEU A 42 -11.73 11.30 16.52
C LEU A 42 -12.98 10.45 16.21
N LYS A 43 -13.67 10.78 15.11
CA LYS A 43 -14.88 10.07 14.65
C LYS A 43 -14.56 8.72 13.99
N GLN A 44 -15.57 7.87 14.02
CA GLN A 44 -15.80 6.58 13.37
C GLN A 44 -14.96 6.32 12.09
N PHE A 45 -14.43 5.11 11.97
CA PHE A 45 -13.79 4.63 10.74
C PHE A 45 -14.78 4.63 9.57
N THR A 46 -14.36 5.17 8.42
CA THR A 46 -15.18 5.25 7.20
C THR A 46 -14.60 4.41 6.08
N HIS A 47 -15.47 3.90 5.19
CA HIS A 47 -15.09 3.09 4.03
C HIS A 47 -15.39 3.82 2.71
N VAL A 48 -14.47 3.70 1.75
CA VAL A 48 -14.64 4.27 0.40
C VAL A 48 -15.49 3.34 -0.47
N ARG A 49 -16.82 3.56 -0.47
CA ARG A 49 -17.79 2.66 -1.10
C ARG A 49 -17.66 2.52 -2.62
N ASN A 50 -17.14 3.54 -3.30
CA ASN A 50 -16.90 3.53 -4.74
C ASN A 50 -15.49 3.05 -5.13
N GLY A 51 -14.78 2.41 -4.19
CA GLY A 51 -13.42 1.93 -4.41
C GLY A 51 -12.37 3.00 -4.12
N TYR A 52 -11.33 2.65 -3.35
CA TYR A 52 -10.28 3.61 -2.99
C TYR A 52 -9.40 3.99 -4.18
N SER A 53 -9.43 3.25 -5.28
CA SER A 53 -8.73 3.58 -6.53
C SER A 53 -9.09 4.97 -7.09
N CYS A 54 -10.28 5.50 -6.79
CA CYS A 54 -10.68 6.83 -7.24
C CYS A 54 -9.73 7.95 -6.77
N VAL A 55 -9.06 7.78 -5.61
CA VAL A 55 -8.12 8.76 -5.07
C VAL A 55 -6.82 8.83 -5.88
N PRO A 56 -6.02 7.75 -6.02
CA PRO A 56 -4.80 7.80 -6.83
C PRO A 56 -5.09 8.08 -8.31
N ILE A 57 -6.24 7.65 -8.86
CA ILE A 57 -6.64 8.01 -10.22
C ILE A 57 -6.83 9.53 -10.34
N ALA A 58 -7.57 10.16 -9.42
CA ALA A 58 -7.73 11.61 -9.44
C ALA A 58 -6.39 12.35 -9.25
N LEU A 59 -5.52 11.87 -8.36
CA LEU A 59 -4.19 12.48 -8.13
C LEU A 59 -3.24 12.31 -9.32
N SER A 60 -3.51 11.36 -10.22
CA SER A 60 -2.68 11.13 -11.41
C SER A 60 -2.96 12.07 -12.57
N GLU A 61 -4.06 12.84 -12.52
CA GLU A 61 -4.45 13.74 -13.59
C GLU A 61 -3.39 14.83 -13.84
N GLY A 62 -2.94 14.95 -15.10
CA GLY A 62 -1.94 15.94 -15.50
C GLY A 62 -0.48 15.58 -15.17
N LEU A 63 -0.21 14.41 -14.58
CA LEU A 63 1.15 13.94 -14.29
C LEU A 63 1.73 13.09 -15.43
N ASP A 64 3.05 13.19 -15.65
CA ASP A 64 3.78 12.28 -16.56
C ASP A 64 4.08 10.96 -15.84
N ILE A 65 3.23 9.94 -16.03
CA ILE A 65 3.35 8.63 -15.41
C ILE A 65 3.71 7.56 -16.44
N ARG A 66 4.83 6.88 -16.21
CA ARG A 66 5.31 5.76 -17.06
C ARG A 66 4.89 4.41 -16.49
N LEU A 67 3.68 3.96 -16.83
CA LEU A 67 3.20 2.62 -16.47
C LEU A 67 3.93 1.52 -17.24
N GLY A 68 4.01 0.32 -16.65
CA GLY A 68 4.69 -0.83 -17.25
C GLY A 68 6.20 -0.63 -17.40
N THR A 69 6.80 0.22 -16.56
CA THR A 69 8.23 0.53 -16.54
C THR A 69 8.79 0.21 -15.14
N SER A 70 9.59 -0.85 -15.04
CA SER A 70 10.18 -1.30 -13.78
C SER A 70 11.60 -0.76 -13.63
N VAL A 71 11.86 0.01 -12.58
CA VAL A 71 13.21 0.48 -12.25
C VAL A 71 14.11 -0.70 -11.90
N THR A 72 15.34 -0.69 -12.40
CA THR A 72 16.36 -1.72 -12.14
C THR A 72 17.57 -1.15 -11.42
N ASP A 73 17.93 0.11 -11.70
CA ASP A 73 19.11 0.75 -11.12
C ASP A 73 18.80 2.21 -10.78
N ILE A 74 19.29 2.65 -9.63
CA ILE A 74 19.28 4.04 -9.17
C ILE A 74 20.72 4.43 -8.88
N GLU A 75 21.30 5.17 -9.82
CA GLU A 75 22.62 5.77 -9.70
C GLU A 75 22.48 7.19 -9.15
N TYR A 76 23.19 7.53 -8.08
CA TYR A 76 23.08 8.83 -7.42
C TYR A 76 24.43 9.34 -6.92
N GLY A 77 24.59 10.67 -6.89
CA GLY A 77 25.82 11.34 -6.47
C GLY A 77 26.48 12.10 -7.61
N GLY A 78 27.49 12.90 -7.29
CA GLY A 78 28.06 13.84 -8.26
C GLY A 78 27.01 14.86 -8.73
N PRO A 79 26.87 15.13 -10.04
CA PRO A 79 26.03 16.22 -10.56
C PRO A 79 24.52 15.93 -10.57
N GLY A 80 24.07 14.72 -10.27
CA GLY A 80 22.65 14.37 -10.36
C GLY A 80 22.33 12.90 -10.09
N VAL A 81 21.29 12.39 -10.75
CA VAL A 81 20.84 11.00 -10.67
C VAL A 81 20.63 10.41 -12.06
N THR A 82 20.84 9.09 -12.17
CA THR A 82 20.46 8.30 -13.35
C THR A 82 19.63 7.11 -12.90
N VAL A 83 18.40 7.00 -13.41
CA VAL A 83 17.49 5.88 -13.15
C VAL A 83 17.39 5.04 -14.41
N LYS A 84 17.73 3.75 -14.31
CA LYS A 84 17.54 2.77 -15.39
C LYS A 84 16.29 1.96 -15.11
N ALA A 85 15.53 1.68 -16.15
CA ALA A 85 14.30 0.91 -16.05
C ALA A 85 14.06 0.07 -17.30
N VAL A 86 13.28 -0.98 -17.18
CA VAL A 86 12.86 -1.85 -18.28
C VAL A 86 11.37 -1.69 -18.51
N SER A 87 10.96 -1.42 -19.74
CA SER A 87 9.53 -1.39 -20.10
C SER A 87 9.05 -2.77 -20.50
N GLN A 88 7.87 -3.18 -20.04
CA GLN A 88 7.19 -4.39 -20.49
C GLN A 88 6.96 -4.41 -22.01
N ARG A 89 6.85 -3.23 -22.64
CA ARG A 89 6.67 -3.10 -24.10
C ARG A 89 7.96 -3.32 -24.88
N THR A 90 9.11 -3.03 -24.27
CA THR A 90 10.44 -3.12 -24.90
C THR A 90 11.45 -3.72 -23.92
N PRO A 91 11.29 -4.99 -23.52
CA PRO A 91 12.08 -5.59 -22.43
C PRO A 91 13.58 -5.66 -22.73
N ASN A 92 13.96 -5.67 -24.01
CA ASN A 92 15.34 -5.73 -24.46
C ASN A 92 15.99 -4.35 -24.64
N GLN A 93 15.27 -3.26 -24.34
CA GLN A 93 15.76 -1.89 -24.48
C GLN A 93 15.58 -1.15 -23.15
N PRO A 94 16.63 -1.12 -22.31
CA PRO A 94 16.62 -0.34 -21.08
C PRO A 94 16.37 1.14 -21.38
N GLN A 95 15.49 1.76 -20.61
CA GLN A 95 15.23 3.19 -20.61
C GLN A 95 16.07 3.86 -19.54
N THR A 96 16.61 5.03 -19.85
CA THR A 96 17.43 5.83 -18.94
C THR A 96 16.79 7.18 -18.71
N PHE A 97 16.62 7.55 -17.45
CA PHE A 97 16.09 8.83 -17.01
C PHE A 97 17.17 9.56 -16.22
N LYS A 98 17.45 10.82 -16.55
CA LYS A 98 18.39 11.68 -15.83
C LYS A 98 17.62 12.79 -15.13
N GLY A 99 18.10 13.20 -13.97
CA GLY A 99 17.54 14.32 -13.22
C GLY A 99 18.47 14.83 -12.14
N ASP A 100 18.05 15.86 -11.42
CA ASP A 100 18.83 16.45 -10.33
C ASP A 100 18.74 15.63 -9.04
N VAL A 101 17.60 15.00 -8.79
CA VAL A 101 17.29 14.21 -7.59
C VAL A 101 16.36 13.06 -7.93
N VAL A 102 16.28 12.05 -7.06
CA VAL A 102 15.31 10.96 -7.13
C VAL A 102 14.55 10.84 -5.81
N LEU A 103 13.21 10.74 -5.90
CA LEU A 103 12.34 10.41 -4.78
C LEU A 103 11.95 8.93 -4.88
N CYS A 104 12.50 8.10 -4.01
CA CYS A 104 12.21 6.68 -3.93
C CYS A 104 10.96 6.43 -3.07
N THR A 105 9.95 5.78 -3.65
CA THR A 105 8.72 5.35 -2.97
C THR A 105 8.51 3.83 -3.06
N LEU A 106 9.58 3.08 -3.39
CA LEU A 106 9.55 1.62 -3.43
C LEU A 106 9.05 1.07 -2.10
N PRO A 107 8.12 0.09 -2.08
CA PRO A 107 7.66 -0.50 -0.84
C PRO A 107 8.81 -1.09 -0.02
N LEU A 108 8.66 -1.10 1.31
CA LEU A 108 9.70 -1.62 2.21
C LEU A 108 10.06 -3.08 1.88
N GLY A 109 9.09 -3.89 1.45
CA GLY A 109 9.35 -5.26 0.99
C GLY A 109 10.29 -5.32 -0.21
N VAL A 110 10.15 -4.40 -1.17
CA VAL A 110 11.07 -4.28 -2.33
C VAL A 110 12.45 -3.78 -1.88
N LEU A 111 12.51 -2.80 -0.97
CA LEU A 111 13.78 -2.35 -0.39
C LEU A 111 14.50 -3.46 0.37
N LYS A 112 13.78 -4.33 1.07
CA LYS A 112 14.35 -5.53 1.71
C LYS A 112 14.98 -6.48 0.71
N VAL A 113 14.38 -6.64 -0.48
CA VAL A 113 14.99 -7.40 -1.58
C VAL A 113 16.27 -6.70 -2.07
N ALA A 114 16.23 -5.38 -2.28
CA ALA A 114 17.37 -4.59 -2.76
C ALA A 114 18.62 -4.69 -1.86
N VAL A 115 18.44 -4.86 -0.54
CA VAL A 115 19.56 -4.94 0.43
C VAL A 115 19.86 -6.36 0.93
N ALA A 116 19.17 -7.37 0.40
CA ALA A 116 19.42 -8.77 0.72
C ALA A 116 20.64 -9.30 -0.05
N ASN A 117 21.42 -10.18 0.58
CA ASN A 117 22.63 -10.76 -0.04
C ASN A 117 22.35 -11.46 -1.38
N ASN A 118 21.16 -12.06 -1.52
CA ASN A 118 20.71 -12.75 -2.74
C ASN A 118 19.64 -11.96 -3.50
N GLY A 119 19.54 -10.64 -3.26
CA GLY A 119 18.51 -9.78 -3.84
C GLY A 119 18.50 -9.81 -5.37
N GLN A 120 19.68 -9.84 -5.99
CA GLN A 120 19.87 -9.82 -7.46
C GLN A 120 19.17 -10.97 -8.19
N ASN A 121 18.90 -12.09 -7.50
CA ASN A 121 18.21 -13.25 -8.08
C ASN A 121 16.68 -13.17 -7.93
N GLN A 122 16.16 -12.12 -7.30
CA GLN A 122 14.73 -11.94 -7.08
C GLN A 122 14.14 -10.93 -8.08
N GLN A 123 12.90 -11.17 -8.49
CA GLN A 123 12.15 -10.22 -9.33
C GLN A 123 12.02 -8.86 -8.65
N ASN A 124 12.04 -7.79 -9.45
CA ASN A 124 11.99 -6.38 -9.01
C ASN A 124 13.09 -6.00 -8.01
N PHE A 125 14.25 -6.65 -8.11
CA PHE A 125 15.47 -6.15 -7.49
C PHE A 125 15.84 -4.77 -8.08
N VAL A 126 16.19 -3.83 -7.20
CA VAL A 126 16.67 -2.50 -7.58
C VAL A 126 18.07 -2.32 -7.01
N LYS A 127 19.04 -2.11 -7.91
CA LYS A 127 20.42 -1.79 -7.53
C LYS A 127 20.51 -0.30 -7.15
N PHE A 128 21.14 -0.01 -6.02
CA PHE A 128 21.55 1.34 -5.66
C PHE A 128 23.05 1.49 -5.90
N ASP A 129 23.46 2.56 -6.59
CA ASP A 129 24.86 2.83 -6.92
C ASP A 129 25.21 4.31 -6.65
N PRO A 130 26.06 4.63 -5.66
CA PRO A 130 26.71 3.71 -4.72
C PRO A 130 25.69 2.95 -3.85
N PRO A 131 26.09 1.88 -3.14
CA PRO A 131 25.21 1.19 -2.21
C PRO A 131 24.64 2.12 -1.13
N LEU A 132 23.44 1.81 -0.65
CA LEU A 132 22.85 2.52 0.48
C LEU A 132 23.76 2.43 1.71
N PRO A 133 23.83 3.50 2.54
CA PRO A 133 24.68 3.49 3.72
C PRO A 133 24.18 2.49 4.78
N ASP A 134 25.10 1.97 5.60
CA ASP A 134 24.82 0.90 6.57
C ASP A 134 23.67 1.21 7.52
N TRP A 135 23.55 2.47 7.97
CA TRP A 135 22.48 2.89 8.87
C TRP A 135 21.09 2.77 8.21
N LYS A 136 20.99 2.99 6.89
CA LYS A 136 19.75 2.85 6.12
C LYS A 136 19.45 1.37 5.91
N ILE A 137 20.45 0.58 5.51
CA ILE A 137 20.32 -0.87 5.34
C ILE A 137 19.86 -1.52 6.65
N ALA A 138 20.43 -1.12 7.78
CA ALA A 138 20.06 -1.65 9.09
C ALA A 138 18.61 -1.33 9.45
N ALA A 139 18.13 -0.12 9.17
CA ALA A 139 16.72 0.25 9.36
C ALA A 139 15.77 -0.55 8.44
N ILE A 140 16.13 -0.71 7.16
CA ILE A 140 15.38 -1.55 6.20
C ILE A 140 15.28 -2.99 6.71
N LYS A 141 16.36 -3.54 7.27
CA LYS A 141 16.38 -4.91 7.80
C LYS A 141 15.55 -5.06 9.08
N ARG A 142 15.69 -4.13 10.04
CA ARG A 142 14.99 -4.17 11.34
C ARG A 142 13.49 -3.98 11.24
N LEU A 143 13.02 -3.02 10.44
CA LEU A 143 11.59 -2.72 10.38
C LEU A 143 10.82 -3.91 9.79
N GLY A 144 9.70 -4.27 10.38
CA GLY A 144 8.88 -5.38 9.91
C GLY A 144 8.11 -5.00 8.65
N TYR A 145 7.84 -5.97 7.77
CA TYR A 145 6.93 -5.81 6.64
C TYR A 145 5.97 -7.00 6.64
N GLY A 146 4.71 -6.73 6.97
CA GLY A 146 3.70 -7.74 7.27
C GLY A 146 3.08 -8.36 6.02
N ASN A 147 2.08 -9.22 6.26
CA ASN A 147 1.25 -9.78 5.20
C ASN A 147 -0.20 -9.92 5.67
N LEU A 148 -1.14 -9.49 4.84
CA LEU A 148 -2.58 -9.64 5.05
C LEU A 148 -3.27 -9.71 3.69
N ASN A 149 -4.04 -10.77 3.47
CA ASN A 149 -4.73 -11.02 2.21
C ASN A 149 -6.24 -10.91 2.37
N LYS A 150 -6.92 -10.65 1.25
CA LYS A 150 -8.37 -10.51 1.14
C LYS A 150 -8.89 -11.52 0.12
N VAL A 151 -10.06 -12.09 0.41
CA VAL A 151 -10.86 -12.89 -0.52
C VAL A 151 -12.15 -12.11 -0.82
N VAL A 152 -12.30 -11.66 -2.06
CA VAL A 152 -13.52 -11.00 -2.56
C VAL A 152 -14.47 -12.10 -3.04
N LEU A 153 -15.72 -12.08 -2.57
CA LEU A 153 -16.77 -13.00 -2.98
C LEU A 153 -17.99 -12.21 -3.46
N CYS A 154 -18.24 -12.25 -4.76
CA CYS A 154 -19.36 -11.57 -5.39
C CYS A 154 -20.52 -12.54 -5.60
N PHE A 155 -21.67 -12.28 -5.00
CA PHE A 155 -22.84 -13.14 -5.09
C PHE A 155 -23.92 -12.53 -5.99
N GLU A 156 -24.96 -13.31 -6.31
CA GLU A 156 -26.13 -12.78 -7.02
C GLU A 156 -27.15 -12.09 -6.11
N ARG A 157 -27.10 -12.39 -4.80
CA ARG A 157 -28.05 -11.90 -3.79
C ARG A 157 -27.40 -11.91 -2.41
N THR A 158 -27.90 -11.05 -1.53
CA THR A 158 -27.51 -11.02 -0.12
C THR A 158 -28.19 -12.15 0.66
N PHE A 159 -27.41 -12.90 1.43
CA PHE A 159 -27.90 -13.97 2.32
C PHE A 159 -27.44 -13.82 3.78
N TRP A 160 -26.75 -12.71 4.08
CA TRP A 160 -26.31 -12.31 5.43
C TRP A 160 -27.17 -11.16 5.95
N ASP A 161 -26.99 -10.79 7.21
CA ASP A 161 -27.64 -9.61 7.81
C ASP A 161 -27.10 -8.31 7.17
N PRO A 162 -27.94 -7.54 6.44
CA PRO A 162 -27.50 -6.31 5.79
C PRO A 162 -27.21 -5.16 6.76
N SER A 163 -27.65 -5.26 8.02
CA SER A 163 -27.37 -4.26 9.07
C SER A 163 -26.01 -4.47 9.74
N ALA A 164 -25.42 -5.66 9.61
CA ALA A 164 -24.10 -5.98 10.12
C ALA A 164 -23.02 -5.69 9.07
N ASN A 165 -22.08 -4.80 9.40
CA ASN A 165 -20.94 -4.50 8.53
C ASN A 165 -19.84 -5.58 8.59
N LEU A 166 -19.82 -6.38 9.65
CA LEU A 166 -18.83 -7.44 9.85
C LEU A 166 -19.36 -8.57 10.73
N PHE A 167 -18.81 -9.77 10.53
CA PHE A 167 -19.01 -10.92 11.41
C PHE A 167 -17.75 -11.80 11.45
N GLY A 168 -17.52 -12.46 12.58
CA GLY A 168 -16.33 -13.26 12.83
C GLY A 168 -16.56 -14.76 12.63
N HIS A 169 -15.49 -15.47 12.31
CA HIS A 169 -15.39 -16.92 12.31
C HIS A 169 -14.22 -17.32 13.22
N VAL A 170 -14.52 -18.10 14.26
CA VAL A 170 -13.50 -18.57 15.21
C VAL A 170 -12.88 -19.86 14.68
N GLY A 171 -11.62 -19.77 14.26
CA GLY A 171 -10.85 -20.94 13.84
C GLY A 171 -10.70 -21.99 14.94
N THR A 172 -10.54 -23.25 14.54
CA THR A 172 -10.47 -24.40 15.47
C THR A 172 -9.12 -24.56 16.16
N THR A 173 -8.05 -23.96 15.62
CA THR A 173 -6.70 -24.06 16.18
C THR A 173 -6.02 -22.70 16.23
N THR A 174 -5.05 -22.57 17.13
CA THR A 174 -4.19 -21.37 17.20
C THR A 174 -3.43 -21.14 15.89
N ALA A 175 -3.02 -22.20 15.20
CA ALA A 175 -2.29 -22.11 13.93
C ALA A 175 -3.15 -21.52 12.80
N SER A 176 -4.43 -21.89 12.73
CA SER A 176 -5.39 -21.42 11.72
C SER A 176 -6.24 -20.22 12.16
N ARG A 177 -5.94 -19.59 13.30
CA ARG A 177 -6.77 -18.50 13.88
C ARG A 177 -6.94 -17.28 12.97
N GLY A 178 -6.03 -17.07 12.03
CA GLY A 178 -6.08 -15.97 11.06
C GLY A 178 -6.64 -16.37 9.70
N GLU A 179 -7.01 -17.64 9.50
CA GLU A 179 -7.57 -18.14 8.26
C GLU A 179 -9.08 -17.82 8.19
N LEU A 180 -9.46 -16.91 7.30
CA LEU A 180 -10.87 -16.57 7.03
C LEU A 180 -11.63 -16.17 8.31
N PHE A 181 -10.97 -15.44 9.20
CA PHE A 181 -11.44 -15.21 10.57
C PHE A 181 -12.46 -14.06 10.68
N LEU A 182 -12.52 -13.19 9.67
CA LEU A 182 -13.36 -12.00 9.65
C LEU A 182 -13.93 -11.77 8.26
N PHE A 183 -15.23 -11.55 8.19
CA PHE A 183 -15.96 -11.21 6.98
C PHE A 183 -16.53 -9.80 7.07
N TRP A 184 -16.45 -9.05 5.98
CA TRP A 184 -16.91 -7.69 5.86
C TRP A 184 -17.99 -7.56 4.78
N ASN A 185 -19.04 -6.81 5.11
CA ASN A 185 -20.14 -6.40 4.25
C ASN A 185 -20.14 -4.87 4.18
N LEU A 186 -19.47 -4.30 3.18
CA LEU A 186 -19.21 -2.85 3.10
C LEU A 186 -19.73 -2.18 1.84
N TYR A 187 -20.18 -2.98 0.87
CA TYR A 187 -20.64 -2.52 -0.44
C TYR A 187 -22.15 -2.64 -0.55
N SER A 188 -22.75 -1.79 -1.39
CA SER A 188 -24.18 -1.88 -1.70
C SER A 188 -24.49 -3.09 -2.60
N ALA A 189 -23.52 -3.55 -3.39
CA ALA A 189 -23.60 -4.80 -4.12
C ALA A 189 -23.42 -6.00 -3.16
N PRO A 190 -24.00 -7.18 -3.47
CA PRO A 190 -23.89 -8.38 -2.65
C PRO A 190 -22.47 -8.98 -2.70
N VAL A 191 -21.56 -8.34 -1.96
CA VAL A 191 -20.13 -8.68 -1.89
C VAL A 191 -19.72 -8.89 -0.44
N LEU A 192 -19.09 -10.03 -0.16
CA LEU A 192 -18.39 -10.27 1.09
C LEU A 192 -16.88 -10.24 0.87
N LEU A 193 -16.17 -9.71 1.87
CA LEU A 193 -14.72 -9.72 1.96
C LEU A 193 -14.27 -10.57 3.13
N ALA A 194 -13.57 -11.68 2.89
CA ALA A 194 -12.94 -12.46 3.94
C ALA A 194 -11.48 -12.04 4.13
N LEU A 195 -11.00 -11.98 5.38
CA LEU A 195 -9.62 -11.65 5.70
C LEU A 195 -8.79 -12.89 6.02
N VAL A 196 -7.54 -12.88 5.57
CA VAL A 196 -6.50 -13.86 5.93
C VAL A 196 -5.32 -13.10 6.54
N ALA A 197 -4.99 -13.39 7.80
CA ALA A 197 -4.00 -12.66 8.59
C ALA A 197 -3.05 -13.60 9.36
N GLY A 198 -1.98 -13.03 9.92
CA GLY A 198 -0.98 -13.78 10.69
C GLY A 198 -0.28 -14.86 9.86
N GLU A 199 0.08 -15.97 10.48
CA GLU A 199 0.76 -17.10 9.82
C GLU A 199 -0.05 -17.68 8.65
N ALA A 200 -1.38 -17.68 8.77
CA ALA A 200 -2.26 -18.16 7.70
C ALA A 200 -2.11 -17.36 6.40
N ALA A 201 -1.76 -16.07 6.47
CA ALA A 201 -1.58 -15.24 5.27
C ALA A 201 -0.45 -15.77 4.39
N ALA A 202 0.68 -16.21 4.98
CA ALA A 202 1.80 -16.76 4.22
C ALA A 202 1.50 -18.17 3.69
N VAL A 203 0.82 -19.01 4.48
CA VAL A 203 0.46 -20.37 4.07
C VAL A 203 -0.54 -20.35 2.92
N MET A 204 -1.56 -19.51 3.01
CA MET A 204 -2.66 -19.45 2.03
C MET A 204 -2.23 -18.90 0.66
N GLU A 205 -1.13 -18.15 0.55
CA GLU A 205 -0.63 -17.74 -0.77
C GLU A 205 -0.20 -18.92 -1.66
N ASN A 206 0.16 -20.06 -1.06
CA ASN A 206 0.55 -21.29 -1.76
C ASN A 206 -0.65 -22.22 -2.06
N VAL A 207 -1.87 -21.81 -1.72
CA VAL A 207 -3.09 -22.57 -1.97
C VAL A 207 -3.80 -21.98 -3.19
N THR A 208 -4.44 -22.80 -4.01
CA THR A 208 -5.18 -22.33 -5.20
C THR A 208 -6.44 -21.55 -4.83
N ASP A 209 -6.88 -20.65 -5.70
CA ASP A 209 -8.07 -19.80 -5.46
C ASP A 209 -9.31 -20.65 -5.20
N ASP A 210 -9.56 -21.69 -6.00
CA ASP A 210 -10.72 -22.58 -5.85
C ASP A 210 -10.79 -23.22 -4.46
N VAL A 211 -9.65 -23.62 -3.90
CA VAL A 211 -9.60 -24.21 -2.56
C VAL A 211 -9.87 -23.15 -1.49
N ILE A 212 -9.31 -21.96 -1.63
CA ILE A 212 -9.53 -20.85 -0.68
C ILE A 212 -11.01 -20.42 -0.71
N VAL A 213 -11.59 -20.28 -1.89
CA VAL A 213 -13.01 -19.95 -2.09
C VAL A 213 -13.90 -21.07 -1.56
N GLY A 214 -13.57 -22.33 -1.83
CA GLY A 214 -14.27 -23.48 -1.28
C GLY A 214 -14.30 -23.48 0.25
N ARG A 215 -13.18 -23.15 0.90
CA ARG A 215 -13.11 -22.97 2.36
C ARG A 215 -13.97 -21.81 2.85
N CYS A 216 -13.97 -20.67 2.14
CA CYS A 216 -14.87 -19.55 2.46
C CYS A 216 -16.34 -19.98 2.41
N ILE A 217 -16.75 -20.68 1.36
CA ILE A 217 -18.13 -21.16 1.19
C ILE A 217 -18.49 -22.17 2.28
N ALA A 218 -17.57 -23.05 2.69
CA ALA A 218 -17.80 -23.97 3.80
C ALA A 218 -18.04 -23.22 5.12
N VAL A 219 -17.23 -22.19 5.42
CA VAL A 219 -17.43 -21.33 6.60
C VAL A 219 -18.77 -20.59 6.53
N LEU A 220 -19.11 -20.00 5.37
CA LEU A 220 -20.39 -19.30 5.23
C LEU A 220 -21.59 -20.23 5.38
N LYS A 221 -21.50 -21.47 4.87
CA LYS A 221 -22.56 -22.49 5.02
C LYS A 221 -22.73 -22.96 6.46
N SER A 222 -21.67 -22.99 7.27
CA SER A 222 -21.79 -23.34 8.68
C SER A 222 -22.49 -22.23 9.50
N ILE A 223 -22.37 -20.97 9.07
CA ILE A 223 -22.99 -19.81 9.73
C ILE A 223 -24.44 -19.62 9.26
N PHE A 224 -24.68 -19.60 7.95
CA PHE A 224 -25.98 -19.20 7.35
C PHE A 224 -26.82 -20.39 6.84
N GLY A 225 -26.29 -21.61 6.89
CA GLY A 225 -26.96 -22.81 6.41
C GLY A 225 -26.72 -23.13 4.93
N HIS A 226 -26.70 -24.42 4.61
CA HIS A 226 -26.28 -24.93 3.30
C HIS A 226 -27.15 -24.44 2.12
N ALA A 227 -28.46 -24.35 2.32
CA ALA A 227 -29.41 -23.93 1.28
C ALA A 227 -29.37 -22.42 1.01
N ALA A 228 -28.91 -21.61 1.96
CA ALA A 228 -28.92 -20.16 1.85
C ALA A 228 -27.77 -19.62 0.99
N VAL A 229 -26.58 -20.25 1.08
CA VAL A 229 -25.33 -19.76 0.49
C VAL A 229 -25.16 -20.25 -0.96
N PRO A 230 -25.31 -19.38 -1.98
CA PRO A 230 -25.03 -19.75 -3.36
C PRO A 230 -23.53 -19.80 -3.65
N GLN A 231 -23.20 -20.31 -4.84
CA GLN A 231 -21.86 -20.11 -5.39
C GLN A 231 -21.63 -18.63 -5.74
N PRO A 232 -20.42 -18.10 -5.52
CA PRO A 232 -20.07 -16.76 -5.98
C PRO A 232 -20.03 -16.74 -7.51
N LYS A 233 -20.44 -15.62 -8.11
CA LYS A 233 -20.34 -15.36 -9.56
C LYS A 233 -18.92 -14.99 -9.95
N GLU A 234 -18.25 -14.23 -9.09
CA GLU A 234 -16.88 -13.78 -9.27
C GLU A 234 -16.14 -13.88 -7.93
N CYS A 235 -14.85 -14.18 -7.99
CA CYS A 235 -14.00 -14.22 -6.81
C CYS A 235 -12.60 -13.69 -7.13
N VAL A 236 -11.97 -13.09 -6.13
CA VAL A 236 -10.57 -12.65 -6.23
C VAL A 236 -9.85 -12.91 -4.92
N VAL A 237 -8.64 -13.46 -4.99
CA VAL A 237 -7.76 -13.69 -3.84
C VAL A 237 -6.49 -12.87 -4.01
N THR A 238 -6.18 -11.99 -3.04
CA THR A 238 -4.91 -11.25 -3.06
C THR A 238 -3.76 -12.10 -2.55
N ARG A 239 -2.54 -11.84 -3.03
CA ARG A 239 -1.29 -12.46 -2.57
C ARG A 239 -0.17 -11.41 -2.47
N TRP A 240 -0.27 -10.53 -1.47
CA TRP A 240 0.59 -9.35 -1.37
C TRP A 240 2.06 -9.67 -1.16
N ARG A 241 2.40 -10.80 -0.53
CA ARG A 241 3.80 -11.21 -0.35
C ARG A 241 4.41 -11.78 -1.64
N ALA A 242 3.61 -12.48 -2.44
CA ALA A 242 4.00 -12.96 -3.76
C ALA A 242 4.10 -11.85 -4.81
N ASP A 243 3.32 -10.76 -4.68
CA ASP A 243 3.41 -9.60 -5.58
C ASP A 243 4.85 -9.03 -5.58
N PRO A 244 5.56 -9.07 -6.71
CA PRO A 244 6.96 -8.65 -6.75
C PRO A 244 7.11 -7.13 -6.58
N PHE A 245 6.06 -6.33 -6.77
CA PHE A 245 6.09 -4.87 -6.62
C PHE A 245 5.75 -4.41 -5.19
N ALA A 246 5.18 -5.29 -4.35
CA ALA A 246 4.87 -5.00 -2.96
C ALA A 246 5.77 -5.79 -1.99
N ARG A 247 5.89 -7.11 -2.19
CA ARG A 247 6.62 -8.07 -1.33
C ARG A 247 6.12 -8.12 0.12
N GLY A 248 4.83 -7.85 0.31
CA GLY A 248 4.13 -7.83 1.59
C GLY A 248 3.00 -6.79 1.58
N SER A 249 2.34 -6.63 2.73
CA SER A 249 1.23 -5.69 2.87
C SER A 249 1.73 -4.31 3.33
N TYR A 250 2.18 -4.21 4.57
CA TYR A 250 2.56 -2.93 5.17
C TYR A 250 3.48 -3.10 6.36
N SER A 251 4.18 -2.02 6.71
CA SER A 251 5.19 -2.01 7.76
C SER A 251 4.60 -2.24 9.16
N PHE A 252 5.44 -2.75 10.06
CA PHE A 252 5.15 -2.84 11.49
C PHE A 252 6.44 -2.72 12.29
N VAL A 253 6.35 -2.29 13.55
CA VAL A 253 7.51 -2.26 14.46
C VAL A 253 7.81 -3.68 14.92
N ALA A 254 8.78 -4.33 14.28
CA ALA A 254 9.20 -5.68 14.66
C ALA A 254 9.97 -5.68 15.98
N VAL A 255 10.13 -6.87 16.59
CA VAL A 255 11.00 -7.04 17.75
C VAL A 255 12.42 -6.60 17.39
N GLY A 256 13.00 -5.71 18.22
CA GLY A 256 14.31 -5.11 17.97
C GLY A 256 14.29 -3.88 17.05
N SER A 257 13.12 -3.46 16.57
CA SER A 257 12.92 -2.19 15.85
C SER A 257 12.25 -1.15 16.75
N SER A 258 12.18 0.10 16.30
CA SER A 258 11.46 1.17 16.99
C SER A 258 10.94 2.22 16.01
N GLY A 259 10.15 3.19 16.51
CA GLY A 259 9.70 4.34 15.73
C GLY A 259 10.83 5.10 15.02
N THR A 260 12.04 5.09 15.58
CA THR A 260 13.22 5.73 15.00
C THR A 260 13.62 5.12 13.65
N ASP A 261 13.31 3.85 13.38
CA ASP A 261 13.61 3.23 12.08
C ASP A 261 12.80 3.87 10.94
N TYR A 262 11.59 4.38 11.21
CA TYR A 262 10.83 5.16 10.22
C TYR A 262 11.50 6.50 9.90
N ASP A 263 12.04 7.18 10.92
CA ASP A 263 12.76 8.46 10.75
C ASP A 263 14.07 8.24 9.98
N LEU A 264 14.78 7.15 10.27
CA LEU A 264 15.94 6.73 9.48
C LEU A 264 15.52 6.46 8.04
N LEU A 265 14.46 5.69 7.79
CA LEU A 265 13.99 5.45 6.43
C LEU A 265 13.61 6.74 5.69
N ALA A 266 13.05 7.74 6.38
CA ALA A 266 12.72 9.06 5.81
C ALA A 266 13.93 9.95 5.50
N ALA A 267 15.07 9.77 6.17
CA ALA A 267 16.23 10.63 5.96
C ALA A 267 16.79 10.48 4.53
N PRO A 268 17.12 11.58 3.82
CA PRO A 268 17.81 11.46 2.53
C PRO A 268 19.19 10.78 2.69
N VAL A 269 19.70 10.17 1.61
CA VAL A 269 21.06 9.65 1.62
C VAL A 269 22.03 10.82 1.43
N PRO A 270 22.97 11.03 2.37
CA PRO A 270 23.97 12.07 2.24
C PRO A 270 24.91 11.78 1.06
N GLY A 271 25.07 12.77 0.19
CA GLY A 271 26.13 12.81 -0.82
C GLY A 271 27.37 13.55 -0.31
N ALA A 272 28.04 14.32 -1.17
CA ALA A 272 29.00 15.33 -0.74
C ALA A 272 28.29 16.41 0.13
N PRO A 273 29.00 17.25 0.91
CA PRO A 273 28.37 18.32 1.68
C PRO A 273 27.50 19.22 0.78
N GLY A 274 26.18 19.19 0.99
CA GLY A 274 25.20 19.93 0.18
C GLY A 274 24.52 19.14 -0.96
N ASP A 275 24.87 17.88 -1.19
CA ASP A 275 24.44 17.08 -2.37
C ASP A 275 23.51 15.90 -2.00
N ASN A 276 22.43 16.13 -1.26
CA ASN A 276 21.43 15.08 -1.10
C ASN A 276 20.71 14.85 -2.43
N ARG A 277 20.88 13.66 -3.03
CA ARG A 277 20.31 13.32 -4.34
C ARG A 277 19.24 12.22 -4.29
N LEU A 278 19.23 11.41 -3.24
CA LEU A 278 18.31 10.29 -3.05
C LEU A 278 17.43 10.49 -1.80
N PHE A 279 16.14 10.64 -2.03
CA PHE A 279 15.11 10.91 -1.02
C PHE A 279 14.15 9.74 -0.90
N PHE A 280 13.43 9.64 0.23
CA PHE A 280 12.52 8.54 0.50
C PHE A 280 11.17 9.05 1.02
N ALA A 281 10.10 8.57 0.38
CA ALA A 281 8.74 8.71 0.84
C ALA A 281 8.03 7.35 0.80
N GLY A 282 6.79 7.34 1.27
CA GLY A 282 5.98 6.13 1.42
C GLY A 282 5.65 5.87 2.88
N GLU A 283 4.69 4.97 3.09
CA GLU A 283 4.13 4.59 4.39
C GLU A 283 5.21 4.28 5.46
N HIS A 284 6.30 3.63 5.03
CA HIS A 284 7.39 3.11 5.84
C HIS A 284 8.42 4.20 6.19
N THR A 285 8.10 5.45 5.88
CA THR A 285 8.90 6.64 6.20
C THR A 285 8.13 7.61 7.10
N MET A 286 6.94 7.24 7.60
CA MET A 286 6.09 8.15 8.39
C MET A 286 5.85 7.61 9.80
N ARG A 287 6.70 7.99 10.76
CA ARG A 287 6.69 7.46 12.14
C ARG A 287 5.34 7.54 12.85
N ASN A 288 4.61 8.65 12.69
CA ASN A 288 3.37 8.89 13.42
C ASN A 288 2.14 8.26 12.76
N TYR A 289 2.23 7.90 11.47
CA TYR A 289 1.13 7.36 10.69
C TYR A 289 1.57 6.21 9.76
N PRO A 290 2.37 5.23 10.23
CA PRO A 290 2.88 4.17 9.36
C PRO A 290 1.74 3.25 8.92
N ALA A 291 1.97 2.45 7.88
CA ALA A 291 1.01 1.46 7.40
C ALA A 291 -0.37 2.03 7.03
N THR A 292 -0.42 3.26 6.51
CA THR A 292 -1.67 3.91 6.09
C THR A 292 -1.52 4.70 4.80
N VAL A 293 -2.64 4.87 4.07
CA VAL A 293 -2.73 5.74 2.89
C VAL A 293 -2.39 7.19 3.24
N HIS A 294 -2.95 7.71 4.33
CA HIS A 294 -2.71 9.10 4.73
C HIS A 294 -1.26 9.33 5.19
N GLY A 295 -0.63 8.34 5.83
CA GLY A 295 0.81 8.39 6.13
C GLY A 295 1.66 8.43 4.87
N ALA A 296 1.35 7.60 3.87
CA ALA A 296 2.01 7.66 2.56
C ALA A 296 1.82 9.03 1.89
N PHE A 297 0.59 9.56 1.87
CA PHE A 297 0.29 10.88 1.31
C PHE A 297 1.08 12.00 2.02
N LEU A 298 1.06 12.03 3.36
CA LEU A 298 1.80 13.02 4.16
C LEU A 298 3.32 12.91 3.96
N SER A 299 3.85 11.70 3.80
CA SER A 299 5.28 11.52 3.49
C SER A 299 5.64 12.06 2.09
N GLY A 300 4.72 11.96 1.13
CA GLY A 300 4.88 12.58 -0.20
C GLY A 300 4.90 14.10 -0.12
N LEU A 301 3.98 14.70 0.64
CA LEU A 301 3.97 16.16 0.89
C LEU A 301 5.25 16.62 1.59
N ARG A 302 5.73 15.87 2.58
CA ARG A 302 6.99 16.14 3.29
C ARG A 302 8.16 16.23 2.32
N GLU A 303 8.34 15.22 1.48
CA GLU A 303 9.46 15.20 0.55
C GLU A 303 9.28 16.19 -0.60
N ALA A 304 8.06 16.46 -1.07
CA ALA A 304 7.82 17.53 -2.02
C ALA A 304 8.26 18.90 -1.49
N GLY A 305 7.95 19.23 -0.22
CA GLY A 305 8.42 20.44 0.44
C GLY A 305 9.94 20.49 0.57
N ARG A 306 10.55 19.40 1.04
CA ARG A 306 12.02 19.27 1.16
C ARG A 306 12.73 19.46 -0.18
N LEU A 307 12.18 18.88 -1.26
CA LEU A 307 12.74 19.01 -2.60
C LEU A 307 12.54 20.42 -3.17
N ALA A 308 11.40 21.05 -2.92
CA ALA A 308 11.17 22.43 -3.31
C ALA A 308 12.16 23.38 -2.62
N ASP A 309 12.38 23.24 -1.31
CA ASP A 309 13.35 24.03 -0.56
C ASP A 309 14.80 23.83 -1.05
N LEU A 310 15.11 22.66 -1.59
CA LEU A 310 16.43 22.34 -2.13
C LEU A 310 16.64 22.87 -3.56
N LEU A 311 15.64 22.73 -4.43
CA LEU A 311 15.79 22.96 -5.87
C LEU A 311 15.30 24.34 -6.32
N LEU A 312 14.39 24.96 -5.58
CA LEU A 312 13.86 26.26 -5.93
C LEU A 312 14.68 27.35 -5.24
N PRO A 313 14.94 28.49 -5.92
CA PRO A 313 15.60 29.61 -5.30
C PRO A 313 14.75 30.12 -4.12
N HIS A 314 15.39 30.38 -2.98
CA HIS A 314 14.72 31.06 -1.87
C HIS A 314 14.25 32.43 -2.32
N VAL A 315 12.94 32.64 -2.35
CA VAL A 315 12.37 33.97 -2.52
C VAL A 315 12.66 34.72 -1.21
N PRO A 316 13.43 35.82 -1.22
CA PRO A 316 13.65 36.61 -0.02
C PRO A 316 12.29 37.09 0.49
N ILE A 317 11.95 36.79 1.75
CA ILE A 317 10.79 37.39 2.39
C ILE A 317 11.08 38.90 2.46
N PRO A 318 10.28 39.77 1.82
CA PRO A 318 10.50 41.20 1.91
C PRO A 318 10.45 41.63 3.37
N SER A 319 11.55 42.16 3.87
CA SER A 319 11.63 42.75 5.20
C SER A 319 10.88 44.08 5.22
N HIS A 320 9.57 44.02 5.42
CA HIS A 320 8.73 45.17 5.75
C HIS A 320 7.81 44.69 6.91
N VAL A 321 7.74 45.30 8.09
CA VAL A 321 7.87 46.71 8.48
C VAL A 321 8.37 46.74 9.95
N SER A 322 9.43 47.50 10.22
CA SER A 322 9.80 47.98 11.57
C SER A 322 9.02 49.23 11.91
#